data_AF-A0A3D4HSQ8-F1
#
_entry.id   AF-A0A3D4HSQ8-F1
#
_cell.length_a   1.000
_cell.length_b   1.000
_cell.length_c   1.000
_cell.angle_alpha   90.00
_cell.angle_beta   90.00
_cell.angle_gamma   90.00
#
_symmetry.space_group_name_H-M   'P 1'
#
loop_
_entity.id
_entity.type
_entity.pdbx_description
1 polymer ?
#
loop_
_entity_poly.entity_id
_entity_poly.type
_entity_poly.pdbx_seq_one_letter_code
_entity_poly.pdbx_strand_id
1 'polypeptide(L)'
;EQETYRRGSLKKHYDALDSIIEERAAREIYLKPFEMIVRSTNVSTIMTSFNKINGIFAAQNKDLCIGILREEWGYQGMVVTDWGDMDIVVNGANAVASGNDIIMPGGPPVIQQILIG
;
A
#
# COMPACT_ATOMS: atom_id res chain seq x y z
N GLU A 1 3.10 -8.12 17.68
CA GLU A 1 3.63 -9.39 17.12
C GLU A 1 3.11 -9.69 15.71
N GLN A 2 1.87 -9.38 15.34
CA GLN A 2 1.33 -9.69 14.00
C GLN A 2 1.91 -8.82 12.87
N GLU A 3 1.96 -7.50 13.04
CA GLU A 3 2.44 -6.58 11.98
C GLU A 3 3.95 -6.67 11.72
N THR A 4 4.71 -7.23 12.67
CA THR A 4 6.17 -7.31 12.56
C THR A 4 6.60 -8.27 11.46
N TYR A 5 5.82 -9.31 11.15
CA TYR A 5 6.12 -10.24 10.07
C TYR A 5 5.62 -9.74 8.70
N ARG A 6 4.53 -8.97 8.69
CA ARG A 6 3.97 -8.41 7.45
C ARG A 6 4.92 -7.42 6.79
N ARG A 7 5.56 -6.55 7.56
CA ARG A 7 6.52 -5.54 7.05
C ARG A 7 7.97 -6.02 6.98
N GLY A 8 8.31 -7.09 7.67
CA GLY A 8 9.70 -7.52 7.85
C GLY A 8 10.42 -6.76 8.98
N SER A 9 11.70 -7.09 9.19
CA SER A 9 12.54 -6.39 10.15
C SER A 9 14.01 -6.46 9.76
N LEU A 10 14.58 -5.30 9.42
CA LEU A 10 16.03 -5.18 9.19
C LEU A 10 16.83 -5.54 10.44
N LYS A 11 16.36 -5.12 11.63
CA LYS A 11 17.01 -5.41 12.92
C LYS A 11 17.05 -6.90 13.25
N LYS A 12 16.02 -7.64 12.84
CA LYS A 12 15.88 -9.09 13.10
C LYS A 12 16.22 -9.95 11.87
N HIS A 13 16.72 -9.35 10.79
CA HIS A 13 17.16 -10.02 9.56
C HIS A 13 16.14 -10.95 8.91
N TYR A 14 14.88 -10.54 8.83
CA TYR A 14 13.89 -11.23 8.00
C TYR A 14 13.10 -10.24 7.14
N ASP A 15 12.70 -10.69 5.96
CA ASP A 15 11.99 -9.89 4.97
C ASP A 15 10.47 -9.82 5.28
N ALA A 16 9.79 -8.89 4.62
CA ALA A 16 8.35 -8.80 4.62
C ALA A 16 7.69 -10.05 4.04
N LEU A 17 6.50 -10.37 4.54
CA LEU A 17 5.68 -11.41 3.94
C LEU A 17 5.31 -11.02 2.51
N ASP A 18 5.49 -11.96 1.58
CA ASP A 18 5.09 -11.78 0.18
C ASP A 18 3.91 -12.70 -0.15
N SER A 19 2.83 -12.08 -0.60
CA SER A 19 1.65 -12.79 -1.08
C SER A 19 1.84 -13.06 -2.56
N ILE A 20 2.26 -14.29 -2.88
CA ILE A 20 2.38 -14.78 -4.26
C ILE A 20 1.00 -15.24 -4.71
N ILE A 21 0.37 -14.42 -5.54
CA ILE A 21 -1.02 -14.63 -5.98
C ILE A 21 -1.14 -14.43 -7.48
N GLU A 22 -1.89 -15.31 -8.12
CA GLU A 22 -2.29 -15.14 -9.52
C GLU A 22 -3.29 -13.99 -9.65
N GLU A 23 -3.26 -13.30 -10.80
CA GLU A 23 -4.14 -12.17 -11.06
C GLU A 23 -5.61 -12.54 -10.87
N ARG A 24 -6.04 -13.70 -11.37
CA ARG A 24 -7.42 -14.15 -11.24
C ARG A 24 -7.85 -14.24 -9.77
N ALA A 25 -7.04 -14.88 -8.92
CA ALA A 25 -7.32 -14.99 -7.50
C ALA A 25 -7.30 -13.61 -6.80
N ALA A 26 -6.36 -12.74 -7.19
CA ALA A 26 -6.32 -11.36 -6.70
C ALA A 26 -7.64 -10.64 -7.01
N ARG A 27 -8.10 -10.66 -8.27
CA ARG A 27 -9.30 -9.96 -8.73
C ARG A 27 -10.60 -10.54 -8.18
N GLU A 28 -10.74 -11.86 -8.22
CA GLU A 28 -12.01 -12.54 -7.89
C GLU A 28 -12.23 -12.70 -6.38
N ILE A 29 -11.15 -12.76 -5.58
CA ILE A 29 -11.25 -13.07 -4.14
C ILE A 29 -10.80 -11.89 -3.29
N TYR A 30 -9.54 -11.46 -3.40
CA TYR A 30 -8.94 -10.54 -2.43
C TYR A 30 -9.33 -9.07 -2.68
N LEU A 31 -9.37 -8.67 -3.94
CA LEU A 31 -9.69 -7.31 -4.37
C LEU A 31 -11.20 -7.10 -4.53
N LYS A 32 -11.98 -8.16 -4.68
CA LYS A 32 -13.41 -8.07 -4.98
C LYS A 32 -14.21 -7.26 -3.94
N PRO A 33 -14.01 -7.43 -2.62
CA PRO A 33 -14.73 -6.62 -1.64
C PRO A 33 -14.41 -5.12 -1.74
N PHE A 34 -13.16 -4.76 -2.06
CA PHE A 34 -12.76 -3.37 -2.25
C PHE A 34 -13.39 -2.77 -3.51
N GLU A 35 -13.38 -3.51 -4.63
CA GLU A 35 -14.07 -3.10 -5.86
C GLU A 35 -15.55 -2.83 -5.58
N MET A 36 -16.22 -3.74 -4.87
CA MET A 36 -17.64 -3.60 -4.54
C MET A 36 -17.90 -2.32 -3.75
N ILE A 37 -17.11 -2.04 -2.71
CA ILE A 37 -17.28 -0.84 -1.88
C ILE A 37 -16.99 0.44 -2.68
N VAL A 38 -15.93 0.45 -3.49
CA VAL A 38 -15.57 1.59 -4.34
C VAL A 38 -16.66 1.89 -5.37
N ARG A 39 -17.26 0.87 -5.99
CA ARG A 39 -18.28 1.06 -7.02
C ARG A 39 -19.68 1.33 -6.47
N SER A 40 -19.99 0.86 -5.26
CA SER A 40 -21.34 0.96 -4.68
C SER A 40 -21.51 2.10 -3.68
N THR A 41 -20.42 2.67 -3.18
CA THR A 41 -20.46 3.69 -2.12
C THR A 41 -19.40 4.78 -2.32
N ASN A 42 -19.57 5.90 -1.62
CA ASN A 42 -18.58 6.98 -1.57
C ASN A 42 -17.59 6.77 -0.43
N VAL A 43 -16.84 5.67 -0.44
CA VAL A 43 -15.83 5.40 0.60
C VAL A 43 -14.74 6.47 0.56
N SER A 44 -14.47 7.14 1.69
CA SER A 44 -13.58 8.30 1.72
C SER A 44 -12.10 7.93 1.74
N THR A 45 -11.76 6.81 2.38
CA THR A 45 -10.36 6.41 2.59
C THR A 45 -10.18 4.91 2.46
N ILE A 46 -9.10 4.49 1.79
CA ILE A 46 -8.62 3.11 1.72
C ILE A 46 -7.18 3.06 2.24
N MET A 47 -6.83 2.01 2.97
CA MET A 47 -5.49 1.82 3.53
C MET A 47 -4.73 0.71 2.79
N THR A 48 -3.49 0.98 2.38
CA THR A 48 -2.59 -0.06 1.84
C THR A 48 -1.99 -0.88 2.97
N SER A 49 -1.76 -2.18 2.75
CA SER A 49 -1.15 -3.07 3.74
C SER A 49 0.38 -3.01 3.79
N PHE A 50 0.95 -3.61 4.83
CA PHE A 50 2.40 -3.75 5.02
C PHE A 50 3.10 -4.75 4.10
N ASN A 51 2.39 -5.75 3.59
CA ASN A 51 3.02 -6.88 2.91
C ASN A 51 3.37 -6.57 1.46
N LYS A 52 4.20 -7.44 0.88
CA LYS A 52 4.42 -7.49 -0.56
C LYS A 52 3.30 -8.28 -1.23
N ILE A 53 2.97 -7.88 -2.45
CA ILE A 53 2.10 -8.61 -3.37
C ILE A 53 2.91 -8.83 -4.63
N ASN A 54 3.24 -10.09 -4.92
CA ASN A 54 4.13 -10.48 -6.02
C ASN A 54 5.45 -9.67 -6.02
N GLY A 55 6.10 -9.57 -4.86
CA GLY A 55 7.41 -8.94 -4.70
C GLY A 55 7.41 -7.42 -4.46
N ILE A 56 6.26 -6.75 -4.58
CA ILE A 56 6.15 -5.28 -4.44
C ILE A 56 5.31 -4.94 -3.21
N PHE A 57 5.84 -4.12 -2.29
CA PHE A 57 5.07 -3.59 -1.16
C PHE A 57 3.81 -2.87 -1.63
N ALA A 58 2.67 -3.13 -0.99
CA ALA A 58 1.39 -2.56 -1.43
C ALA A 58 1.42 -1.02 -1.49
N ALA A 59 2.09 -0.35 -0.53
CA ALA A 59 2.22 1.10 -0.52
C ALA A 59 3.06 1.69 -1.68
N GLN A 60 3.91 0.91 -2.35
CA GLN A 60 4.63 1.37 -3.54
C GLN A 60 4.16 0.68 -4.83
N ASN A 61 3.04 -0.04 -4.78
CA ASN A 61 2.52 -0.78 -5.93
C ASN A 61 1.63 0.12 -6.80
N LYS A 62 2.19 0.61 -7.91
CA LYS A 62 1.48 1.47 -8.89
C LYS A 62 0.32 0.74 -9.56
N ASP A 63 0.50 -0.52 -9.92
CA ASP A 63 -0.53 -1.30 -10.58
C ASP A 63 -1.74 -1.44 -9.66
N LEU A 64 -1.52 -1.63 -8.36
CA LEU A 64 -2.59 -1.71 -7.37
C LEU A 64 -3.29 -0.36 -7.13
N CYS A 65 -2.52 0.66 -6.78
CA CYS A 65 -3.07 1.91 -6.26
C CYS A 65 -3.49 2.91 -7.35
N ILE A 66 -2.83 2.89 -8.51
CA ILE A 66 -3.19 3.75 -9.65
C ILE A 66 -3.97 2.94 -10.68
N GLY A 67 -3.38 1.86 -11.23
CA GLY A 67 -4.00 1.09 -12.30
C GLY A 67 -5.36 0.53 -11.91
N ILE A 68 -5.39 -0.38 -10.94
CA ILE A 68 -6.62 -1.05 -10.50
C ILE A 68 -7.55 -0.06 -9.80
N LEU A 69 -7.07 0.57 -8.73
CA LEU A 69 -7.94 1.33 -7.85
C LEU A 69 -8.46 2.63 -8.49
N ARG A 70 -7.60 3.41 -9.14
CA ARG A 70 -8.00 4.73 -9.68
C ARG A 70 -8.41 4.65 -11.14
N GLU A 71 -7.65 3.99 -12.00
CA GLU A 71 -7.92 3.97 -13.45
C GLU A 71 -9.06 3.00 -13.80
N GLU A 72 -9.06 1.77 -13.27
CA GLU A 72 -10.09 0.79 -13.60
C GLU A 72 -11.38 0.94 -12.77
N TRP A 73 -11.25 1.24 -11.48
CA TRP A 73 -12.41 1.33 -10.58
C TRP A 73 -12.91 2.77 -10.38
N GLY A 74 -12.12 3.78 -10.76
CA GLY A 74 -12.52 5.18 -10.68
C GLY A 74 -12.45 5.77 -9.27
N TYR A 75 -11.69 5.19 -8.35
CA TYR A 75 -11.63 5.67 -6.97
C TYR A 75 -11.12 7.12 -6.85
N GLN A 76 -11.92 7.99 -6.24
CA GLN A 76 -11.62 9.43 -6.05
C GLN A 76 -11.31 9.80 -4.59
N GLY A 77 -11.29 8.83 -3.67
CA GLY A 77 -10.97 9.08 -2.28
C GLY A 77 -9.47 9.11 -2.01
N MET A 78 -9.13 9.11 -0.72
CA MET A 78 -7.74 9.14 -0.24
C MET A 78 -7.20 7.73 0.00
N VAL A 79 -5.96 7.50 -0.40
CA VAL A 79 -5.21 6.29 -0.07
C VAL A 79 -4.19 6.62 1.02
N VAL A 80 -4.19 5.82 2.09
CA VAL A 80 -3.31 6.01 3.24
C VAL A 80 -2.42 4.79 3.46
N THR A 81 -1.16 4.99 3.84
CA THR A 81 -0.31 3.86 4.24
C THR A 81 -0.75 3.29 5.58
N ASP A 82 -0.50 2.00 5.81
CA ASP A 82 -0.62 1.45 7.16
C ASP A 82 0.30 2.19 8.15
N TRP A 83 0.00 2.07 9.44
CA TRP A 83 0.58 2.89 10.50
C TRP A 83 1.86 2.30 11.08
N GLY A 84 2.96 3.03 10.93
CA GLY A 84 4.22 2.78 11.63
C GLY A 84 5.27 2.12 10.75
N ASP A 85 6.54 2.54 10.88
CA ASP A 85 7.74 2.03 10.20
C ASP A 85 7.63 1.77 8.67
N MET A 86 6.54 2.17 8.00
CA MET A 86 6.39 2.04 6.55
C MET A 86 7.47 2.85 5.82
N ASP A 87 7.87 3.96 6.41
CA ASP A 87 8.94 4.85 5.99
C ASP A 87 10.34 4.21 6.02
N ILE A 88 10.49 3.08 6.73
CA ILE A 88 11.74 2.30 6.77
C ILE A 88 11.79 1.30 5.62
N VAL A 89 10.64 0.74 5.23
CA VAL A 89 10.56 -0.34 4.22
C VAL A 89 10.19 0.19 2.83
N VAL A 90 9.49 1.31 2.77
CA VAL A 90 9.08 2.01 1.55
C VAL A 90 9.46 3.48 1.70
N ASN A 91 10.24 3.99 0.75
CA ASN A 91 10.53 5.43 0.68
C ASN A 91 9.22 6.21 0.48
N GLY A 92 9.01 7.26 1.28
CA GLY A 92 7.82 8.11 1.20
C GLY A 92 7.58 8.72 -0.18
N ALA A 93 8.61 9.16 -0.89
CA ALA A 93 8.48 9.66 -2.26
C ALA A 93 7.92 8.58 -3.20
N ASN A 94 8.38 7.33 -3.07
CA ASN A 94 7.86 6.20 -3.84
C ASN A 94 6.41 5.88 -3.48
N ALA A 95 6.05 5.93 -2.19
CA ALA A 95 4.66 5.71 -1.79
C ALA A 95 3.70 6.75 -2.38
N VAL A 96 4.09 8.03 -2.36
CA VAL A 96 3.32 9.11 -3.00
C VAL A 96 3.26 8.92 -4.51
N ALA A 97 4.39 8.66 -5.16
CA ALA A 97 4.45 8.42 -6.60
C ALA A 97 3.65 7.20 -7.04
N SER A 98 3.37 6.28 -6.12
CA SER A 98 2.53 5.10 -6.35
C SER A 98 1.05 5.30 -6.00
N GLY A 99 0.64 6.50 -5.58
CA GLY A 99 -0.77 6.86 -5.42
C GLY A 99 -1.28 6.88 -3.98
N ASN A 100 -0.40 6.76 -2.98
CA ASN A 100 -0.75 7.07 -1.59
C ASN A 100 -0.78 8.59 -1.37
N ASP A 101 -1.90 9.09 -0.86
CA ASP A 101 -2.10 10.51 -0.58
C ASP A 101 -1.57 10.88 0.81
N ILE A 102 -1.60 9.94 1.76
CA ILE A 102 -1.19 10.16 3.14
C ILE A 102 -0.24 9.05 3.59
N ILE A 103 0.94 9.45 4.08
CA ILE A 103 1.90 8.53 4.68
C ILE A 103 1.84 8.68 6.19
N MET A 104 1.63 7.55 6.86
CA MET A 104 1.46 7.46 8.30
C MET A 104 2.64 6.74 8.97
N PRO A 105 3.14 7.21 10.13
CA PRO A 105 2.66 8.35 10.93
C PRO A 105 3.09 9.74 10.40
N GLY A 106 3.83 9.79 9.31
CA GLY A 106 4.45 11.01 8.79
C GLY A 106 5.67 11.43 9.63
N GLY A 107 6.03 12.72 9.58
CA GLY A 107 7.21 13.26 10.29
C GLY A 107 8.54 12.87 9.63
N PRO A 108 9.68 13.24 10.23
CA PRO A 108 10.99 12.70 9.81
C PRO A 108 11.04 11.18 10.10
N PRO A 109 11.59 10.34 9.19
CA PRO A 109 12.31 10.67 7.96
C PRO A 109 11.43 10.89 6.72
N VAL A 110 10.13 10.58 6.76
CA VAL A 110 9.20 10.67 5.60
C VAL A 110 9.26 12.04 4.91
N ILE A 111 9.24 13.12 5.69
CA ILE A 111 9.31 14.48 5.13
C ILE A 111 10.58 14.66 4.28
N GLN A 112 11.72 14.18 4.78
CA GLN A 112 12.99 14.30 4.06
C GLN A 112 13.02 13.43 2.81
N GLN A 113 12.47 12.22 2.88
CA GLN A 113 12.36 11.32 1.73
C GLN A 113 11.56 11.98 0.61
N ILE A 114 10.39 12.55 0.91
CA ILE A 114 9.53 13.23 -0.08
C ILE A 114 10.24 14.44 -0.70
N LEU A 115 11.00 15.21 0.09
CA LEU A 115 11.70 16.40 -0.40
C LEU A 115 12.86 16.10 -1.35
N ILE A 116 13.47 14.91 -1.23
CA ILE A 116 14.63 14.51 -2.04
C ILE A 116 14.19 13.75 -3.30
N GLY A 117 12.97 13.20 -3.31
CA GLY A 117 12.44 12.36 -4.38
C GLY A 117 12.83 10.89 -4.23
#